data_AF-A0A1Y3XG16-F1
#
_entry.id   AF-A0A1Y3XG16-F1
#
_cell.length_a   1.000
_cell.length_b   1.000
_cell.length_c   1.000
_cell.angle_alpha   90.00
_cell.angle_beta   90.00
_cell.angle_gamma   90.00
#
_symmetry.space_group_name_H-M   'P 1'
#
loop_
_entity.id
_entity.type
_entity.pdbx_description
1 polymer ?
#
loop_
_entity_poly.entity_id
_entity_poly.type
_entity_poly.pdbx_seq_one_letter_code
_entity_poly.pdbx_strand_id
1 'polypeptide(L)'
;MLSKRTYAFSRVPLESGWGYAREPNLAEKVRWIAEQTAQPTGLSRFGQYLTLLFEADMLFGNEDRHLNNITVLCRGDGFSYCPLFDFGAGLRSNTRDYPLDIEPRAHLRLLHALPLGTTFSRHVQAAQAVYGPQLEWGDRR
;
A
#
# COMPACT_ATOMS: atom_id res chain seq x y z
N MET A 1 -18.42 17.27 -16.98
CA MET A 1 -18.11 15.83 -17.16
C MET A 1 -16.61 15.65 -16.90
N LEU A 2 -16.23 15.37 -15.65
CA LEU A 2 -14.81 15.22 -15.26
C LEU A 2 -14.32 13.84 -15.70
N SER A 3 -13.48 13.81 -16.73
CA SER A 3 -12.76 12.62 -17.15
C SER A 3 -11.77 12.22 -16.05
N LYS A 4 -12.15 11.25 -15.20
CA LYS A 4 -11.29 10.66 -14.16
C LYS A 4 -10.23 9.79 -14.84
N ARG A 5 -9.15 10.41 -15.33
CA ARG A 5 -7.96 9.65 -15.72
C ARG A 5 -7.14 9.32 -14.47
N THR A 6 -7.46 8.16 -13.92
CA THR A 6 -6.73 7.45 -12.86
C THR A 6 -5.42 6.93 -13.45
N TYR A 7 -4.26 7.35 -12.92
CA TYR A 7 -2.97 6.78 -13.31
C TYR A 7 -2.69 5.57 -12.41
N ALA A 8 -2.94 4.37 -12.94
CA ALA A 8 -2.56 3.13 -12.29
C ALA A 8 -1.07 2.82 -12.57
N PHE A 9 -0.35 2.34 -11.55
CA PHE A 9 1.08 2.02 -11.57
C PHE A 9 1.49 0.94 -12.60
N SER A 10 0.55 0.33 -13.32
CA SER A 10 0.76 -0.83 -14.21
C SER A 10 1.57 -0.56 -15.50
N ARG A 11 2.32 0.55 -15.58
CA ARG A 11 3.16 0.89 -16.75
C ARG A 11 4.62 1.23 -16.40
N VAL A 12 5.04 1.12 -15.15
CA VAL A 12 6.45 1.23 -14.78
C VAL A 12 7.09 -0.16 -14.84
N PRO A 13 8.06 -0.43 -15.72
CA PRO A 13 8.70 -1.74 -15.80
C PRO A 13 9.38 -2.05 -14.47
N LEU A 14 9.01 -3.17 -13.86
CA LEU A 14 9.67 -3.69 -12.66
C LEU A 14 11.07 -4.28 -12.95
N GLU A 15 11.49 -4.33 -14.22
CA GLU A 15 12.57 -5.22 -14.66
C GLU A 15 13.91 -4.56 -15.04
N SER A 16 14.01 -3.23 -15.15
CA SER A 16 15.20 -2.60 -15.76
C SER A 16 16.28 -2.09 -14.79
N GLY A 17 16.26 -2.46 -13.50
CA GLY A 17 17.22 -1.95 -12.51
C GLY A 17 17.89 -2.98 -11.60
N TRP A 18 17.49 -4.25 -11.64
CA TRP A 18 17.97 -5.25 -10.68
C TRP A 18 19.25 -5.92 -11.18
N GLY A 19 20.40 -5.35 -10.84
CA GLY A 19 21.63 -6.11 -10.76
C GLY A 19 21.42 -7.30 -9.82
N TYR A 20 21.77 -8.51 -10.29
CA TYR A 20 21.49 -9.83 -9.71
C TYR A 20 22.12 -10.11 -8.31
N ALA A 21 22.47 -9.09 -7.52
CA ALA A 21 23.40 -9.26 -6.38
C ALA A 21 22.76 -9.28 -4.98
N ARG A 22 21.49 -8.91 -4.81
CA ARG A 22 20.75 -9.08 -3.54
C ARG A 22 19.28 -8.74 -3.75
N GLU A 23 18.38 -9.59 -3.28
CA GLU A 23 16.97 -9.20 -3.19
C GLU A 23 16.87 -8.01 -2.21
N PRO A 24 16.23 -6.89 -2.58
CA PRO A 24 16.17 -5.73 -1.72
C PRO A 24 15.42 -6.10 -0.45
N ASN A 25 15.90 -5.59 0.68
CA ASN A 25 15.14 -5.74 1.91
C ASN A 25 13.78 -5.02 1.76
N LEU A 26 12.79 -5.39 2.58
CA LEU A 26 11.42 -4.86 2.45
C LEU A 26 11.38 -3.32 2.46
N ALA A 27 12.23 -2.67 3.27
CA ALA A 27 12.30 -1.21 3.35
C ALA A 27 12.84 -0.57 2.06
N GLU A 28 13.82 -1.21 1.40
CA GLU A 28 14.30 -0.78 0.08
C GLU A 28 13.21 -0.92 -0.99
N LYS A 29 12.40 -1.99 -0.94
CA LYS A 29 11.24 -2.14 -1.84
C LYS A 29 10.23 -1.01 -1.65
N VAL A 30 9.91 -0.64 -0.39
CA VAL A 30 9.01 0.48 -0.10
C VAL A 30 9.59 1.80 -0.62
N ARG A 31 10.87 2.07 -0.35
CA ARG A 31 11.56 3.27 -0.83
C ARG A 31 11.50 3.36 -2.35
N TRP A 32 11.79 2.27 -3.03
CA TRP A 32 11.74 2.19 -4.49
C TRP A 32 10.35 2.52 -5.02
N ILE A 33 9.28 1.91 -4.51
CA ILE A 33 7.89 2.21 -4.93
C ILE A 33 7.59 3.71 -4.75
N ALA A 34 8.01 4.26 -3.62
CA ALA A 34 7.74 5.65 -3.29
C ALA A 34 8.48 6.62 -4.21
N GLU A 35 9.78 6.39 -4.47
CA GLU A 35 10.60 7.23 -5.35
C GLU A 35 10.15 7.15 -6.80
N GLN A 36 9.85 5.95 -7.30
CA GLN A 36 9.36 5.75 -8.66
C GLN A 36 8.02 6.44 -8.91
N THR A 37 7.23 6.68 -7.86
CA THR A 37 6.00 7.46 -7.97
C THR A 37 6.23 8.95 -7.75
N ALA A 38 7.04 9.33 -6.76
CA ALA A 38 7.30 10.73 -6.44
C ALA A 38 8.05 11.48 -7.55
N GLN A 39 9.02 10.84 -8.22
CA GLN A 39 9.83 11.46 -9.28
C GLN A 39 8.98 11.99 -10.46
N PRO A 40 8.15 11.17 -11.14
CA PRO A 40 7.34 11.65 -12.26
C PRO A 40 6.13 12.49 -11.85
N THR A 41 5.63 12.35 -10.61
CA THR A 41 4.40 13.03 -10.17
C THR A 41 4.66 14.34 -9.40
N GLY A 42 5.88 14.56 -8.91
CA GLY A 42 6.21 15.67 -8.03
C GLY A 42 5.63 15.56 -6.60
N LEU A 43 5.06 14.41 -6.23
CA LEU A 43 4.45 14.19 -4.91
C LEU A 43 5.52 13.87 -3.85
N SER A 44 6.11 14.92 -3.27
CA SER A 44 7.24 14.81 -2.32
C SER A 44 6.96 14.03 -1.04
N ARG A 45 5.68 13.86 -0.64
CA ARG A 45 5.26 13.11 0.55
C ARG A 45 4.67 11.74 0.23
N PHE A 46 4.95 11.20 -0.96
CA PHE A 46 4.36 9.94 -1.38
C PHE A 46 4.76 8.76 -0.48
N GLY A 47 5.98 8.74 0.06
CA GLY A 47 6.40 7.72 1.03
C GLY A 47 5.56 7.72 2.32
N GLN A 48 5.24 8.90 2.87
CA GLN A 48 4.33 9.03 4.01
C GLN A 48 2.91 8.60 3.63
N TYR A 49 2.40 9.05 2.49
CA TYR A 49 1.08 8.62 1.99
C TYR A 49 0.99 7.09 1.85
N LEU A 50 2.02 6.46 1.27
CA LEU A 50 2.11 5.01 1.11
C LEU A 50 2.15 4.29 2.46
N THR A 51 2.88 4.85 3.43
CA THR A 51 2.95 4.29 4.79
C THR A 51 1.60 4.34 5.49
N LEU A 52 0.89 5.47 5.40
CA LEU A 52 -0.46 5.61 5.93
C LEU A 52 -1.43 4.59 5.31
N LEU A 53 -1.30 4.34 4.00
CA LEU A 53 -2.11 3.35 3.30
C LEU A 53 -1.87 1.95 3.85
N PHE A 54 -0.62 1.54 4.06
CA PHE A 54 -0.29 0.24 4.64
C PHE A 54 -0.74 0.08 6.10
N GLU A 55 -0.65 1.16 6.90
CA GLU A 55 -1.17 1.15 8.27
C GLU A 55 -2.70 0.99 8.29
N ALA A 56 -3.42 1.65 7.38
CA ALA A 56 -4.85 1.47 7.20
C ALA A 56 -5.18 0.05 6.73
N ASP A 57 -4.44 -0.50 5.76
CA ASP A 57 -4.64 -1.88 5.30
C ASP A 57 -4.43 -2.90 6.42
N MET A 58 -3.45 -2.69 7.31
CA MET A 58 -3.28 -3.52 8.50
C MET A 58 -4.45 -3.39 9.48
N LEU A 59 -4.96 -2.18 9.70
CA LEU A 59 -6.12 -1.94 10.58
C LEU A 59 -7.37 -2.66 10.05
N PHE A 60 -7.61 -2.58 8.74
CA PHE A 60 -8.76 -3.21 8.11
C PHE A 60 -8.51 -4.67 7.72
N GLY A 61 -7.27 -5.17 7.76
CA GLY A 61 -6.92 -6.50 7.24
C GLY A 61 -7.18 -6.63 5.74
N ASN A 62 -6.90 -5.59 4.96
CA ASN A 62 -7.12 -5.57 3.52
C ASN A 62 -5.94 -6.19 2.76
N GLU A 63 -6.11 -7.42 2.31
CA GLU A 63 -5.04 -8.19 1.64
C GLU A 63 -4.89 -7.88 0.14
N ASP A 64 -5.88 -7.22 -0.47
CA ASP A 64 -5.96 -6.98 -1.92
C ASP A 64 -5.30 -5.64 -2.35
N ARG A 65 -4.27 -5.18 -1.63
CA ARG A 65 -3.55 -3.94 -1.95
C ARG A 65 -2.47 -4.15 -3.01
N HIS A 66 -2.91 -4.38 -4.24
CA HIS A 66 -2.03 -4.46 -5.40
C HIS A 66 -1.55 -3.07 -5.84
N LEU A 67 -0.46 -3.01 -6.63
CA LEU A 67 0.13 -1.74 -7.09
C LEU A 67 -0.83 -0.89 -7.95
N ASN A 68 -1.77 -1.51 -8.67
CA ASN A 68 -2.85 -0.82 -9.39
C ASN A 68 -3.88 -0.18 -8.45
N ASN A 69 -4.02 -0.69 -7.22
CA ASN A 69 -4.91 -0.17 -6.18
C ASN A 69 -4.21 0.88 -5.29
N ILE A 70 -3.01 1.32 -5.71
CA ILE A 70 -2.32 2.50 -5.21
C ILE A 70 -2.38 3.54 -6.33
N THR A 71 -3.11 4.63 -6.09
CA THR A 71 -3.37 5.62 -7.15
C THR A 71 -3.11 7.04 -6.70
N VAL A 72 -2.74 7.87 -7.68
CA VAL A 72 -2.67 9.33 -7.61
C VAL A 72 -3.71 9.94 -8.56
N LEU A 73 -4.17 11.14 -8.25
CA LEU A 73 -5.13 11.88 -9.07
C LEU A 73 -4.38 12.75 -10.08
N CYS A 74 -4.77 12.72 -11.35
CA CYS A 74 -4.33 13.70 -12.34
C CYS A 74 -5.28 14.91 -12.34
N ARG A 75 -4.73 16.12 -12.20
CA ARG A 75 -5.47 17.38 -12.20
C ARG A 75 -4.78 18.37 -13.14
N GLY A 76 -5.39 18.59 -14.31
CA GLY A 76 -4.78 19.43 -15.35
C GLY A 76 -3.40 18.86 -15.72
N ASP A 77 -2.38 19.68 -15.55
CA ASP A 77 -0.98 19.34 -15.87
C ASP A 77 -0.21 18.75 -14.67
N GLY A 78 -0.86 18.51 -13.54
CA GLY A 78 -0.21 18.04 -12.30
C GLY A 78 -0.89 16.84 -11.65
N PHE A 79 -0.30 16.39 -10.53
CA PHE A 79 -0.80 15.27 -9.75
C PHE A 79 -1.20 15.68 -8.32
N SER A 80 -2.07 14.90 -7.69
CA SER A 80 -2.48 15.08 -6.30
C SER A 80 -2.67 13.73 -5.62
N TYR A 81 -2.54 13.68 -4.29
CA TYR A 81 -2.81 12.47 -3.53
C TYR A 81 -4.28 12.04 -3.69
N CYS A 82 -4.49 10.74 -3.87
CA CYS A 82 -5.83 10.16 -3.83
C CYS A 82 -6.25 9.95 -2.35
N PRO A 83 -7.50 10.24 -1.96
CA PRO A 83 -8.01 9.74 -0.68
C PRO A 83 -7.89 8.21 -0.60
N LEU A 84 -7.68 7.66 0.59
CA LEU A 84 -7.60 6.21 0.77
C LEU A 84 -8.90 5.56 0.27
N PHE A 85 -8.78 4.53 -0.58
CA PHE A 85 -9.92 3.86 -1.22
C PHE A 85 -9.65 2.37 -1.43
N ASP A 86 -10.67 1.65 -1.92
CA ASP A 86 -10.62 0.23 -2.26
C ASP A 86 -10.21 -0.68 -1.09
N PHE A 87 -10.97 -0.58 0.01
CA PHE A 87 -10.90 -1.48 1.16
C PHE A 87 -12.02 -2.54 1.11
N GLY A 88 -12.58 -2.80 -0.07
CA GLY A 88 -13.73 -3.70 -0.23
C GLY A 88 -13.43 -5.15 0.17
N ALA A 89 -12.17 -5.58 0.03
CA ALA A 89 -11.65 -6.86 0.49
C ALA A 89 -11.14 -6.85 1.95
N GLY A 90 -11.30 -5.72 2.67
CA GLY A 90 -10.99 -5.62 4.09
C GLY A 90 -12.04 -6.30 4.97
N LEU A 91 -11.71 -6.42 6.26
CA LEU A 91 -12.56 -6.92 7.33
C LEU A 91 -13.13 -8.32 7.09
N ARG A 92 -12.45 -9.12 6.25
CA ARG A 92 -12.89 -10.47 5.85
C ARG A 92 -14.30 -10.46 5.25
N SER A 93 -14.62 -9.43 4.47
CA SER A 93 -15.91 -9.28 3.79
C SER A 93 -16.24 -10.46 2.86
N ASN A 94 -15.22 -11.18 2.36
CA ASN A 94 -15.39 -12.35 1.52
C ASN A 94 -15.63 -13.62 2.35
N THR A 95 -16.90 -13.90 2.65
CA THR A 95 -17.31 -15.07 3.45
C THR A 95 -17.14 -16.40 2.72
N ARG A 96 -16.84 -16.40 1.40
CA ARG A 96 -16.53 -17.63 0.66
C ARG A 96 -15.13 -18.15 1.01
N ASP A 97 -14.16 -17.25 1.04
CA ASP A 97 -12.77 -17.59 1.34
C ASP A 97 -12.48 -17.55 2.86
N TYR A 98 -13.35 -16.88 3.61
CA TYR A 98 -13.35 -16.83 5.06
C TYR A 98 -14.68 -17.34 5.64
N PRO A 99 -14.89 -18.67 5.68
CA PRO A 99 -16.04 -19.27 6.33
C PRO A 99 -16.20 -18.77 7.77
N LEU A 100 -17.44 -18.47 8.16
CA LEU A 100 -17.77 -17.87 9.47
C LEU A 100 -17.76 -18.88 10.62
N ASP A 101 -17.69 -20.18 10.30
CA ASP A 101 -17.65 -21.31 11.22
C ASP A 101 -16.24 -21.61 11.76
N ILE A 102 -15.22 -20.88 11.29
CA ILE A 102 -13.84 -21.01 11.77
C ILE A 102 -13.47 -19.83 12.66
N GLU A 103 -12.76 -20.13 13.76
CA GLU A 103 -12.20 -19.15 14.69
C GLU A 103 -11.44 -18.02 13.95
N PRO A 104 -11.85 -16.74 14.10
CA PRO A 104 -11.28 -15.63 13.33
C PRO A 104 -9.78 -15.47 13.44
N ARG A 105 -9.19 -15.82 14.60
CA ARG A 105 -7.75 -15.71 14.83
C ARG A 105 -6.91 -16.68 13.99
N ALA A 106 -7.47 -17.83 13.61
CA ALA A 106 -6.76 -18.81 12.81
C ALA A 106 -6.46 -18.29 11.39
N HIS A 107 -7.37 -17.48 10.83
CA HIS A 107 -7.24 -16.91 9.48
C HIS A 107 -6.29 -15.72 9.40
N LEU A 108 -6.12 -14.95 10.47
CA LEU A 108 -5.21 -13.79 10.47
C LEU A 108 -3.77 -14.18 10.13
N ARG A 109 -3.37 -15.43 10.42
CA ARG A 109 -2.04 -15.97 10.09
C ARG A 109 -1.86 -16.30 8.61
N LEU A 110 -2.96 -16.44 7.87
CA LEU A 110 -2.96 -16.75 6.44
C LEU A 110 -2.96 -15.49 5.57
N LEU A 111 -3.21 -14.32 6.16
CA LEU A 111 -3.29 -13.07 5.41
C LEU A 111 -1.88 -12.56 5.06
N HIS A 112 -1.69 -12.27 3.78
CA HIS A 112 -0.49 -11.62 3.26
C HIS A 112 -0.82 -10.23 2.75
N ALA A 113 -0.05 -9.24 3.18
CA ALA A 113 -0.15 -7.87 2.74
C ALA A 113 0.60 -7.68 1.42
N LEU A 114 -0.12 -7.23 0.41
CA LEU A 114 0.43 -6.74 -0.86
C LEU A 114 0.77 -5.25 -0.77
N PRO A 115 1.71 -4.74 -1.60
CA PRO A 115 2.43 -5.43 -2.68
C PRO A 115 3.68 -6.23 -2.25
N LEU A 116 4.09 -6.19 -0.98
CA LEU A 116 5.35 -6.81 -0.54
C LEU A 116 5.28 -8.33 -0.32
N GLY A 117 4.08 -8.91 -0.32
CA GLY A 117 3.88 -10.37 -0.20
C GLY A 117 4.25 -10.95 1.17
N THR A 118 4.12 -10.17 2.24
CA THR A 118 4.53 -10.57 3.61
C THR A 118 3.42 -10.31 4.61
N THR A 119 3.58 -10.72 5.87
CA THR A 119 2.60 -10.42 6.94
C THR A 119 2.39 -8.92 7.10
N PHE A 120 1.19 -8.46 7.43
CA PHE A 120 0.88 -7.04 7.66
C PHE A 120 1.89 -6.34 8.60
N SER A 121 2.27 -6.98 9.72
CA SER A 121 3.21 -6.38 10.66
C SER A 121 4.57 -6.08 10.03
N ARG A 122 5.15 -7.03 9.27
CA ARG A 122 6.43 -6.82 8.56
C ARG A 122 6.30 -5.80 7.44
N HIS A 123 5.15 -5.76 6.79
CA HIS A 123 4.82 -4.82 5.73
C HIS A 123 4.82 -3.38 6.26
N VAL A 124 4.09 -3.12 7.35
CA VAL A 124 4.01 -1.82 8.00
C VAL A 124 5.36 -1.42 8.60
N GLN A 125 6.06 -2.34 9.29
CA GLN A 125 7.38 -2.07 9.86
C GLN A 125 8.40 -1.65 8.79
N ALA A 126 8.35 -2.27 7.60
CA ALA A 126 9.23 -1.88 6.50
C ALA A 126 9.01 -0.44 6.04
N ALA A 127 7.76 0.02 5.99
CA ALA A 127 7.44 1.38 5.59
C ALA A 127 7.76 2.40 6.70
N GLN A 128 7.40 2.09 7.95
CA GLN A 128 7.71 2.92 9.11
C GLN A 128 9.22 3.08 9.32
N ALA A 129 10.03 2.07 9.01
CA ALA A 129 11.48 2.16 9.09
C ALA A 129 12.08 3.22 8.14
N VAL A 130 11.37 3.56 7.05
CA VAL A 130 11.84 4.56 6.07
C VAL A 130 11.17 5.92 6.27
N TYR A 131 9.86 5.92 6.53
CA TYR A 131 9.05 7.14 6.50
C TYR A 131 8.41 7.51 7.84
N GLY A 132 8.62 6.69 8.89
CA GLY A 132 8.00 6.85 10.20
C GLY A 132 6.52 6.48 10.22
N PRO A 133 5.94 6.25 11.41
CA PRO A 133 4.50 6.02 11.57
C PRO A 133 3.69 7.24 11.12
N GLN A 134 2.50 7.02 10.54
CA GLN A 134 1.63 8.11 10.06
C GLN A 134 0.25 8.10 10.73
N LEU A 135 -0.28 6.91 11.01
CA LEU A 135 -1.51 6.73 11.76
C LEU A 135 -1.21 6.83 13.26
N GLU A 136 -1.66 7.92 13.88
CA GLU A 136 -1.55 8.14 15.32
C GLU A 136 -2.94 8.09 15.96
N TRP A 137 -3.07 7.34 17.05
CA TRP A 137 -4.26 7.42 17.90
C TRP A 137 -4.16 8.70 18.72
N GLY A 138 -5.15 9.58 18.61
CA GLY A 138 -5.16 10.83 19.34
C GLY A 138 -5.38 10.59 20.83
N ASP A 139 -4.31 10.50 21.61
CA ASP A 139 -4.35 10.78 23.04
C ASP A 139 -4.17 12.29 23.23
N ARG A 140 -5.09 13.08 22.66
CA ARG A 140 -5.24 14.50 23.02
C ARG A 140 -6.25 14.57 24.16
N ARG A 141 -5.72 14.62 25.38
CA ARG A 141 -6.43 15.25 26.50
C ARG A 141 -6.54 16.75 26.26
#